data_AF-A0A3S4YUJ1-F1
#
_entry.id   AF-A0A3S4YUJ1-F1
#
_cell.length_a   1.000
_cell.length_b   1.000
_cell.length_c   1.000
_cell.angle_alpha   90.00
_cell.angle_beta   90.00
_cell.angle_gamma   90.00
#
_symmetry.space_group_name_H-M   'P 1'
#
loop_
_entity.id
_entity.type
_entity.pdbx_description
1 polymer ?
#
loop_
_entity_poly.entity_id
_entity_poly.type
_entity_poly.pdbx_seq_one_letter_code
_entity_poly.pdbx_strand_id
1 'polypeptide(L)'
;MDKPILINSNEILLVVYDDDQHIGQSGPLDENQVLGIVDEADDAIQIFRINPSENSCEDISEEIAEVYIKQNIDFLDEDSKVDHYIYESNAYHRLLNDIADEKYNDKMYGTYEQQHRLRPCDVL
;
A
#
# COMPACT_ATOMS: atom_id res chain seq x y z
N MET A 1 5.98 4.51 7.48
CA MET A 1 7.25 5.28 7.68
C MET A 1 7.89 5.40 6.31
N ASP A 2 8.42 6.54 5.86
CA ASP A 2 9.11 6.64 4.55
C ASP A 2 10.50 5.96 4.59
N LYS A 3 10.55 4.63 4.76
CA LYS A 3 11.76 3.87 4.43
C LYS A 3 11.73 3.60 2.92
N PRO A 4 12.69 4.12 2.14
CA PRO A 4 12.72 3.84 0.72
C PRO A 4 12.89 2.34 0.48
N ILE A 5 12.04 1.78 -0.38
CA ILE A 5 12.17 0.39 -0.80
C ILE A 5 13.29 0.34 -1.83
N LEU A 6 14.42 -0.27 -1.45
CA LEU A 6 15.59 -0.45 -2.30
C LEU A 6 16.09 -1.87 -2.17
N ILE A 7 16.31 -2.54 -3.30
CA ILE A 7 16.99 -3.82 -3.36
C ILE A 7 18.42 -3.54 -3.79
N ASN A 8 19.39 -3.84 -2.93
CA ASN A 8 20.81 -3.63 -3.22
C ASN A 8 21.33 -4.62 -4.28
N SER A 9 22.46 -4.34 -4.92
CA SER A 9 23.04 -5.24 -5.94
C SER A 9 23.40 -6.65 -5.43
N ASN A 10 23.55 -6.81 -4.13
CA ASN A 10 23.79 -8.09 -3.46
C ASN A 10 22.51 -8.70 -2.87
N GLU A 11 21.35 -8.13 -3.15
CA GLU A 11 20.05 -8.57 -2.66
C GLU A 11 19.17 -9.05 -3.81
N ILE A 12 18.14 -9.81 -3.46
CA ILE A 12 17.20 -10.41 -4.38
C ILE A 12 15.80 -10.04 -3.90
N LEU A 13 14.99 -9.52 -4.81
CA LEU A 13 13.55 -9.43 -4.67
C LEU A 13 12.94 -10.78 -5.01
N LEU A 14 12.12 -11.32 -4.12
CA LEU A 14 11.35 -12.54 -4.34
C LEU A 14 9.87 -12.23 -4.17
N VAL A 15 9.09 -12.39 -5.23
CA VAL A 15 7.63 -12.28 -5.21
C VAL A 15 7.04 -13.69 -5.33
N VAL A 16 6.14 -14.02 -4.41
CA VAL A 16 5.49 -15.34 -4.30
C VAL A 16 3.98 -15.18 -4.53
N TYR A 17 3.40 -16.06 -5.35
CA TYR A 17 1.98 -16.09 -5.70
C TYR A 17 1.46 -17.54 -5.77
N ASP A 18 0.13 -17.73 -5.80
CA ASP A 18 -0.59 -18.98 -5.44
C ASP A 18 -0.21 -20.24 -6.27
N ASP A 19 0.36 -20.05 -7.46
CA ASP A 19 0.48 -21.08 -8.51
C ASP A 19 1.88 -21.75 -8.60
N ASP A 20 2.59 -21.89 -7.47
CA ASP A 20 3.99 -22.38 -7.36
C ASP A 20 5.02 -21.58 -8.20
N GLN A 21 4.60 -20.43 -8.72
CA GLN A 21 5.42 -19.52 -9.50
C GLN A 21 6.01 -18.43 -8.61
N HIS A 22 7.17 -17.94 -9.01
CA HIS A 22 7.88 -16.89 -8.30
C HIS A 22 8.65 -16.01 -9.28
N ILE A 23 8.69 -14.72 -8.99
CA ILE A 23 9.61 -13.79 -9.65
C ILE A 23 10.79 -13.57 -8.71
N GLY A 24 11.97 -14.00 -9.13
CA GLY A 24 13.24 -13.70 -8.47
C GLY A 24 14.04 -12.72 -9.30
N GLN A 25 14.29 -11.52 -8.78
CA GLN A 25 14.99 -10.44 -9.48
C GLN A 25 16.14 -9.92 -8.62
N SER A 26 17.36 -9.93 -9.16
CA SER A 26 18.54 -9.43 -8.46
C SER A 26 18.60 -7.92 -8.55
N GLY A 27 19.04 -7.27 -7.48
CA GLY A 27 19.26 -5.82 -7.49
C GLY A 27 20.39 -5.38 -8.41
N PRO A 28 20.58 -4.06 -8.57
CA PRO A 28 19.88 -3.00 -7.83
C PRO A 28 18.51 -2.67 -8.41
N LEU A 29 17.49 -2.56 -7.56
CA LEU A 29 16.14 -2.14 -7.94
C LEU A 29 15.67 -1.00 -7.04
N ASP A 30 15.16 0.06 -7.65
CA ASP A 30 14.47 1.14 -6.94
C ASP A 30 13.00 0.82 -6.66
N GLU A 31 12.35 1.66 -5.86
CA GLU A 31 10.95 1.50 -5.45
C GLU A 31 9.99 1.35 -6.65
N ASN A 32 10.16 2.15 -7.70
CA ASN A 32 9.27 2.10 -8.87
C ASN A 32 9.48 0.82 -9.67
N GLN A 33 10.72 0.34 -9.76
CA GLN A 33 11.04 -0.94 -10.40
C GLN A 33 10.46 -2.11 -9.61
N VAL A 34 10.57 -2.08 -8.27
CA VAL A 34 9.96 -3.10 -7.41
C VAL A 34 8.45 -3.13 -7.60
N LEU A 35 7.79 -1.97 -7.56
CA LEU A 35 6.35 -1.88 -7.80
C LEU A 35 5.96 -2.42 -9.18
N GLY A 36 6.69 -2.06 -10.23
CA GLY A 36 6.41 -2.58 -11.58
C GLY A 36 6.57 -4.10 -11.71
N ILE A 37 7.51 -4.70 -10.97
CA ILE A 37 7.67 -6.16 -10.93
C ILE A 37 6.51 -6.82 -10.16
N VAL A 38 6.08 -6.20 -9.07
CA VAL A 38 4.95 -6.69 -8.26
C VAL A 38 3.63 -6.57 -9.04
N ASP A 39 3.43 -5.46 -9.76
CA ASP A 39 2.26 -5.22 -10.62
C ASP A 39 2.21 -6.19 -11.81
N GLU A 40 3.36 -6.69 -12.29
CA GLU A 40 3.40 -7.76 -13.29
C GLU A 40 3.05 -9.14 -12.69
N ALA A 41 3.25 -9.32 -11.38
CA ALA A 41 2.89 -10.53 -10.66
C ALA A 41 1.44 -10.45 -10.14
N ASP A 42 0.48 -10.57 -11.07
CA ASP A 42 -0.95 -10.73 -10.74
C ASP A 42 -1.11 -11.75 -9.61
N ASP A 43 -1.86 -11.39 -8.57
CA ASP A 43 -2.14 -12.21 -7.37
C ASP A 43 -0.91 -12.47 -6.47
N ALA A 44 0.00 -11.50 -6.34
CA ALA A 44 1.07 -11.53 -5.34
C ALA A 44 0.53 -11.78 -3.92
N ILE A 45 1.10 -12.77 -3.24
CA ILE A 45 0.76 -13.16 -1.87
C ILE A 45 1.75 -12.59 -0.87
N GLN A 46 3.05 -12.73 -1.15
CA GLN A 46 4.14 -12.31 -0.27
C GLN A 46 5.33 -11.81 -1.06
N ILE A 47 6.01 -10.82 -0.50
CA ILE A 47 7.16 -10.16 -1.14
C ILE A 47 8.31 -10.09 -0.15
N PHE A 48 9.44 -10.67 -0.54
CA PHE A 48 10.63 -10.76 0.29
C PHE A 48 11.81 -10.01 -0.31
N ARG A 49 12.62 -9.43 0.57
CA ARG A 49 13.98 -8.98 0.30
C ARG A 49 14.95 -9.98 0.91
N ILE A 50 15.76 -10.60 0.08
CA ILE A 50 16.74 -11.62 0.48
C ILE A 50 18.14 -11.05 0.30
N ASN A 51 18.96 -11.12 1.34
CA ASN A 51 20.40 -10.84 1.25
C ASN A 51 21.18 -12.15 1.45
N PRO A 52 21.66 -12.81 0.39
CA PRO A 52 22.44 -14.04 0.49
C PRO A 52 23.75 -13.88 1.28
N SER A 53 24.37 -12.70 1.23
CA SER A 53 25.65 -12.44 1.92
C SER A 53 25.50 -12.44 3.44
N GLU A 54 24.36 -11.94 3.92
CA GLU A 54 24.02 -11.89 5.35
C GLU A 54 23.13 -13.03 5.81
N ASN A 55 22.69 -13.89 4.87
CA ASN A 55 21.71 -14.94 5.08
C ASN A 55 20.42 -14.41 5.75
N SER A 56 19.97 -13.22 5.33
CA SER A 56 18.76 -12.58 5.83
C SER A 56 17.63 -12.64 4.79
N CYS A 57 16.41 -12.73 5.30
CA CYS A 57 15.17 -12.69 4.54
C CYS A 57 14.20 -11.78 5.32
N GLU A 58 13.84 -10.66 4.71
CA GLU A 58 12.92 -9.67 5.26
C GLU A 58 11.64 -9.70 4.44
N ASP A 59 10.50 -9.84 5.10
CA ASP A 59 9.19 -9.66 4.48
C ASP A 59 8.93 -8.16 4.36
N ILE A 60 8.78 -7.69 3.12
CA ILE A 60 8.57 -6.27 2.80
C ILE A 60 7.17 -6.01 2.20
N SER A 61 6.26 -6.97 2.36
CA SER A 61 4.90 -6.89 1.80
C SER A 61 4.12 -5.69 2.35
N GLU A 62 4.29 -5.39 3.65
CA GLU A 62 3.65 -4.24 4.29
C GLU A 62 4.21 -2.91 3.76
N GLU A 63 5.52 -2.79 3.62
CA GLU A 63 6.16 -1.60 3.07
C GLU A 63 5.70 -1.34 1.63
N ILE A 64 5.60 -2.40 0.82
CA ILE A 64 5.11 -2.28 -0.57
C ILE A 64 3.62 -1.91 -0.58
N ALA A 65 2.81 -2.48 0.32
CA ALA A 65 1.40 -2.11 0.45
C ALA A 65 1.22 -0.65 0.88
N GLU A 66 2.03 -0.14 1.82
CA GLU A 66 2.03 1.29 2.22
C GLU A 66 2.27 2.19 1.01
N VAL A 67 3.26 1.85 0.16
CA VAL A 67 3.58 2.63 -1.04
C VAL A 67 2.47 2.54 -2.08
N TYR A 68 1.95 1.35 -2.35
CA TYR A 68 0.84 1.14 -3.29
C TYR A 68 -0.38 1.97 -2.90
N ILE A 69 -0.78 1.93 -1.63
CA ILE A 69 -1.92 2.67 -1.12
C ILE A 69 -1.67 4.17 -1.23
N LYS A 70 -0.48 4.66 -0.87
CA LYS A 70 -0.14 6.08 -0.96
C LYS A 70 -0.21 6.60 -2.40
N GLN A 71 0.11 5.76 -3.39
CA GLN A 71 0.03 6.12 -4.81
C GLN A 71 -1.40 6.05 -5.37
N ASN A 72 -2.26 5.21 -4.78
CA ASN A 72 -3.61 4.93 -5.28
C ASN A 72 -4.73 5.41 -4.34
N ILE A 73 -4.43 6.21 -3.31
CA ILE A 73 -5.37 6.55 -2.24
C ILE A 73 -6.67 7.18 -2.75
N ASP A 74 -6.60 7.99 -3.80
CA ASP A 74 -7.76 8.66 -4.40
C ASP A 74 -8.68 7.70 -5.17
N PHE A 75 -8.21 6.49 -5.48
CA PHE A 75 -8.92 5.48 -6.27
C PHE A 75 -9.30 4.25 -5.44
N LEU A 76 -8.91 4.19 -4.18
CA LEU A 76 -9.17 3.06 -3.29
C LEU A 76 -10.37 3.35 -2.38
N ASP A 77 -11.27 2.39 -2.29
CA ASP A 77 -12.45 2.38 -1.43
C ASP A 77 -12.72 0.98 -0.85
N GLU A 78 -13.78 0.84 -0.06
CA GLU A 78 -14.18 -0.42 0.57
C GLU A 78 -14.50 -1.56 -0.43
N ASP A 79 -14.86 -1.22 -1.67
CA ASP A 79 -15.26 -2.16 -2.72
C ASP A 79 -14.12 -2.45 -3.72
N SER A 80 -12.95 -1.84 -3.51
CA SER A 80 -11.81 -1.94 -4.42
C SER A 80 -11.21 -3.34 -4.40
N LYS A 81 -11.05 -3.91 -5.60
CA LYS A 81 -10.36 -5.19 -5.76
C LYS A 81 -8.85 -4.94 -5.72
N VAL A 82 -8.21 -5.39 -4.66
CA VAL A 82 -6.76 -5.30 -4.44
C VAL A 82 -6.16 -6.70 -4.30
N ASP A 83 -4.86 -6.81 -4.51
CA ASP A 83 -4.13 -8.06 -4.34
C ASP A 83 -4.12 -8.53 -2.88
N HIS A 84 -3.88 -9.82 -2.68
CA HIS A 84 -3.98 -10.45 -1.36
C HIS A 84 -3.04 -9.81 -0.33
N TYR A 85 -1.79 -9.51 -0.72
CA TYR A 85 -0.83 -8.87 0.17
C TYR A 85 -1.25 -7.46 0.62
N ILE A 86 -2.00 -6.74 -0.24
CA ILE A 86 -2.56 -5.42 0.08
C ILE A 86 -3.74 -5.60 1.02
N TYR A 87 -4.66 -6.51 0.70
CA TYR A 87 -5.85 -6.77 1.49
C TYR A 87 -5.53 -7.13 2.93
N GLU A 88 -4.51 -7.97 3.15
CA GLU A 88 -4.06 -8.38 4.50
C GLU A 88 -3.16 -7.33 5.19
N SER A 89 -2.75 -6.27 4.49
CA SER A 89 -1.82 -5.26 5.05
C SER A 89 -2.47 -4.40 6.14
N ASN A 90 -1.68 -3.96 7.10
CA ASN A 90 -2.14 -3.01 8.11
C ASN A 90 -2.42 -1.64 7.49
N ALA A 91 -1.66 -1.27 6.47
CA ALA A 91 -1.85 -0.05 5.70
C ALA A 91 -3.26 0.02 5.09
N TYR A 92 -3.72 -1.05 4.45
CA TYR A 92 -5.05 -1.10 3.85
C TYR A 92 -6.15 -1.05 4.91
N HIS A 93 -6.00 -1.81 6.00
CA HIS A 93 -6.94 -1.76 7.11
C HIS A 93 -7.03 -0.37 7.76
N ARG A 94 -5.91 0.37 7.86
CA ARG A 94 -5.92 1.76 8.33
C ARG A 94 -6.70 2.67 7.37
N LEU A 95 -6.47 2.55 6.06
CA LEU A 95 -7.22 3.31 5.05
C LEU A 95 -8.73 3.06 5.18
N LEU A 96 -9.16 1.80 5.28
CA LEU A 96 -10.57 1.46 5.44
C LEU A 96 -11.18 2.04 6.73
N ASN A 97 -10.43 2.03 7.82
CA ASN A 97 -10.88 2.66 9.07
C ASN A 97 -11.03 4.18 8.92
N ASP A 98 -10.08 4.85 8.26
CA ASP A 98 -10.14 6.29 8.02
C ASP A 98 -11.37 6.66 7.16
N ILE A 99 -11.66 5.87 6.11
CA ILE A 99 -12.85 6.03 5.26
C ILE A 99 -14.14 5.82 6.08
N ALA A 100 -14.18 4.79 6.93
CA ALA A 100 -15.33 4.51 7.77
C ALA A 100 -15.59 5.63 8.81
N ASP A 101 -14.53 6.14 9.42
CA ASP A 101 -14.60 7.26 10.37
C ASP A 101 -15.07 8.55 9.70
N GLU A 102 -14.59 8.84 8.48
CA GLU A 102 -15.07 9.96 7.68
C GLU A 102 -16.57 9.83 7.35
N LYS A 103 -17.01 8.66 6.86
CA LYS A 103 -18.43 8.38 6.60
C LYS A 103 -19.30 8.55 7.84
N TYR A 104 -18.83 8.12 9.01
CA TYR A 104 -19.54 8.29 10.26
C TYR A 104 -19.64 9.78 10.65
N ASN A 105 -18.54 10.52 10.55
CA ASN A 105 -18.50 11.95 10.85
C ASN A 105 -19.42 12.75 9.92
N ASP A 106 -19.38 12.46 8.62
CA ASP A 106 -20.25 13.09 7.63
C ASP A 106 -21.73 12.81 7.93
N LYS A 107 -22.07 11.61 8.37
CA LYS A 107 -23.44 11.24 8.76
C LYS A 107 -23.90 11.93 10.04
N MET A 108 -23.02 12.08 11.02
CA MET A 108 -23.37 12.67 12.33
C MET A 108 -23.35 14.18 12.34
N TYR A 109 -22.42 14.80 11.63
CA TYR A 109 -22.13 16.23 11.70
C TYR A 109 -22.39 16.97 10.37
N GLY A 110 -22.71 16.25 9.29
CA GLY A 110 -22.73 16.77 7.93
C GLY A 110 -21.32 16.73 7.32
N THR A 111 -21.23 16.83 6.00
CA THR A 111 -19.92 16.86 5.31
C THR A 111 -19.04 18.00 5.80
N TYR A 112 -17.72 17.86 5.66
CA TYR A 112 -16.77 18.94 5.98
C TYR A 112 -17.20 20.30 5.37
N GLU A 113 -17.62 20.32 4.11
CA GLU A 113 -18.12 21.53 3.45
C GLU A 113 -19.38 22.10 4.11
N GLN A 114 -20.30 21.24 4.57
CA GLN A 114 -21.51 21.67 5.28
C GLN A 114 -21.20 22.22 6.67
N GLN A 115 -20.25 21.61 7.38
CA GLN A 115 -19.83 22.04 8.71
C GLN A 115 -19.11 23.40 8.67
N HIS A 116 -18.31 23.64 7.63
CA HIS A 116 -17.49 24.84 7.49
C HIS A 116 -18.04 25.89 6.52
N ARG A 117 -19.27 25.72 6.04
CA ARG A 117 -19.94 26.72 5.22
C ARG A 117 -20.23 27.98 6.05
N LEU A 118 -19.65 29.10 5.62
CA LEU A 118 -19.97 30.42 6.16
C LEU A 118 -21.48 30.67 6.07
N ARG A 119 -22.11 30.90 7.21
CA ARG A 119 -23.51 31.31 7.26
C ARG A 119 -23.56 32.81 7.03
N PRO A 120 -24.68 33.35 6.52
CA PRO A 120 -24.86 34.80 6.37
C PRO A 120 -24.60 35.59 7.67
N CYS A 121 -24.79 34.97 8.83
CA CYS A 121 -24.52 35.55 10.14
C CYS A 121 -23.04 35.64 10.51
N ASP A 122 -22.15 34.92 9.83
CA ASP A 122 -20.71 34.89 10.12
C ASP A 122 -19.93 35.98 9.34
N VAL A 123 -20.62 36.76 8.48
CA VAL A 123 -20.04 37.77 7.56
C VAL A 123 -20.59 39.19 7.80
N LEU A 124 -21.26 39.42 8.95
CA LEU A 124 -21.75 40.73 9.42
C LEU A 124 -20.88 41.27 10.54
#